data_AF-A0A522EJH4-F1
#
_entry.id   AF-A0A522EJH4-F1
#
_cell.length_a   1.000
_cell.length_b   1.000
_cell.length_c   1.000
_cell.angle_alpha   90.00
_cell.angle_beta   90.00
_cell.angle_gamma   90.00
#
_symmetry.space_group_name_H-M   'P 1'
#
loop_
_entity.id
_entity.type
_entity.pdbx_description
1 polymer ?
#
loop_
_entity_poly.entity_id
_entity_poly.type
_entity_poly.pdbx_seq_one_letter_code
_entity_poly.pdbx_strand_id
1 'polypeptide(L)'
;MPRGLAFIVLLACLSGCALIKPNGDLEPAELMPMAPPLGPARRIVQQITAFWPGRKETLLCVLELDKQRIAIAGLSSDGISLFNLSYDGKVITLDKSPLLPAAFAPEFIIKDLQLAYWPPAEL
;
A
#
# COMPACT_ATOMS: atom_id res chain seq x y z
N MET A 1 -15.12 9.43 -52.44
CA MET A 1 -15.62 9.96 -51.16
C MET A 1 -15.71 8.96 -49.98
N PRO A 2 -15.42 7.63 -50.07
CA PRO A 2 -15.53 6.74 -48.89
C PRO A 2 -14.27 6.65 -47.99
N ARG A 3 -13.11 7.12 -48.46
CA ARG A 3 -11.84 7.03 -47.69
C ARG A 3 -11.78 7.98 -46.49
N GLY A 4 -12.43 9.14 -46.57
CA GLY A 4 -12.51 10.09 -45.46
C GLY A 4 -13.37 9.58 -44.31
N LEU A 5 -14.48 8.90 -44.62
CA LEU A 5 -15.39 8.36 -43.61
C LEU A 5 -14.72 7.27 -42.75
N ALA A 6 -13.93 6.39 -43.38
CA ALA A 6 -13.18 5.36 -42.67
C ALA A 6 -12.14 5.94 -41.70
N PHE A 7 -11.50 7.06 -42.06
CA PHE A 7 -10.52 7.72 -41.21
C PHE A 7 -11.17 8.39 -39.99
N ILE A 8 -12.35 8.96 -40.16
CA ILE A 8 -13.13 9.61 -39.08
C ILE A 8 -13.63 8.55 -38.08
N VAL A 9 -14.11 7.41 -38.56
CA VAL A 9 -14.56 6.30 -37.68
C VAL A 9 -13.37 5.71 -36.90
N LEU A 10 -12.21 5.56 -37.53
CA LEU A 10 -10.99 5.13 -36.84
C LEU A 10 -10.60 6.11 -35.72
N LEU A 11 -10.57 7.41 -36.00
CA LEU A 11 -10.29 8.45 -35.01
C LEU A 11 -11.30 8.46 -33.85
N ALA A 12 -12.57 8.18 -34.13
CA ALA A 12 -13.61 8.08 -33.09
C ALA A 12 -13.43 6.83 -32.21
N CYS A 13 -12.96 5.71 -32.74
CA CYS A 13 -12.66 4.52 -31.94
C CYS A 13 -11.45 4.72 -31.00
N LEU A 14 -10.49 5.59 -31.35
CA LEU A 14 -9.31 5.84 -30.50
C LEU A 14 -9.60 6.75 -29.29
N SER A 15 -10.69 7.52 -29.26
CA SER A 15 -10.97 8.47 -28.16
C SER A 15 -11.67 7.86 -26.94
N GLY A 16 -12.05 6.57 -26.99
CA GLY A 16 -12.81 5.91 -25.92
C GLY A 16 -12.09 5.82 -24.57
N CYS A 17 -10.75 5.76 -24.54
CA CYS A 17 -10.00 5.60 -23.30
C CYS A 17 -9.87 6.89 -22.46
N ALA A 18 -10.12 8.06 -23.05
CA ALA A 18 -9.99 9.34 -22.34
C ALA A 18 -11.24 9.70 -21.51
N LEU A 19 -12.36 9.00 -21.73
CA LEU A 19 -13.62 9.27 -21.02
C LEU A 19 -13.73 8.52 -19.69
N ILE A 20 -12.83 7.58 -19.41
CA ILE A 20 -12.74 6.92 -18.11
C ILE A 20 -12.02 7.88 -17.17
N LYS A 21 -12.78 8.80 -16.58
CA LYS A 21 -12.30 9.60 -15.45
C LYS A 21 -12.29 8.67 -14.24
N PRO A 22 -11.13 8.34 -13.64
CA PRO A 22 -11.14 7.67 -12.36
C PRO A 22 -11.81 8.64 -11.38
N ASN A 23 -12.95 8.24 -10.83
CA ASN A 23 -13.60 8.99 -9.76
C ASN A 23 -12.63 8.96 -8.58
N GLY A 24 -11.93 10.09 -8.38
CA GLY A 24 -10.94 10.29 -7.32
C GLY A 24 -11.55 10.50 -5.94
N ASP A 25 -12.77 10.04 -5.74
CA ASP A 25 -13.41 9.96 -4.42
C ASP A 25 -13.22 8.51 -3.96
N LEU A 26 -11.98 8.18 -3.60
CA LEU A 26 -11.69 6.95 -2.89
C LEU A 26 -12.36 7.06 -1.52
N GLU A 27 -13.59 6.57 -1.42
CA GLU A 27 -14.19 6.14 -0.16
C GLU A 27 -13.11 5.42 0.67
N PRO A 28 -13.01 5.72 1.98
CA PRO A 28 -11.80 5.54 2.78
C PRO A 28 -11.34 4.09 2.88
N ALA A 29 -10.65 3.56 1.87
CA ALA A 29 -9.94 2.26 1.89
C ALA A 29 -10.72 1.07 2.50
N GLU A 30 -12.06 1.16 2.53
CA GLU A 30 -12.90 0.47 3.51
C GLU A 30 -13.35 -0.93 3.06
N LEU A 31 -12.91 -1.41 1.90
CA LEU A 31 -13.49 -2.63 1.30
C LEU A 31 -12.51 -3.73 0.92
N MET A 32 -11.20 -3.57 1.20
CA MET A 32 -10.29 -4.71 1.08
C MET A 32 -10.04 -5.31 2.46
N PRO A 33 -10.62 -6.49 2.75
CA PRO A 33 -10.31 -7.21 3.98
C PRO A 33 -8.80 -7.52 4.01
N MET A 34 -8.17 -7.40 5.17
CA MET A 34 -6.77 -7.78 5.32
C MET A 34 -6.69 -9.30 5.46
N ALA A 35 -5.90 -9.94 4.58
CA ALA A 35 -5.63 -11.37 4.68
C ALA A 35 -4.98 -11.74 6.02
N PRO A 36 -5.14 -12.97 6.54
CA PRO A 36 -4.42 -13.40 7.74
C PRO A 36 -2.91 -13.53 7.47
N PRO A 37 -2.04 -13.44 8.51
CA PRO A 37 -0.61 -13.67 8.41
C PRO A 37 -0.27 -15.03 7.77
N LEU A 38 0.78 -15.06 6.94
CA LEU A 38 1.17 -16.22 6.16
C LEU A 38 2.66 -16.53 6.37
N GLY A 39 3.01 -17.81 6.26
CA GLY A 39 4.40 -18.26 6.22
C GLY A 39 5.01 -18.25 4.80
N PRO A 40 6.29 -18.62 4.66
CA PRO A 40 7.21 -19.06 5.70
C PRO A 40 7.68 -17.91 6.60
N ALA A 41 8.16 -18.26 7.78
CA ALA A 41 8.70 -17.29 8.73
C ALA A 41 9.89 -16.54 8.13
N ARG A 42 9.92 -15.21 8.29
CA ARG A 42 10.96 -14.35 7.74
C ARG A 42 11.21 -13.14 8.62
N ARG A 43 12.46 -12.70 8.62
CA ARG A 43 12.93 -11.47 9.26
C ARG A 43 13.70 -10.66 8.24
N ILE A 44 13.24 -9.44 7.97
CA ILE A 44 13.74 -8.61 6.89
C ILE A 44 14.05 -7.22 7.45
N VAL A 45 15.24 -6.72 7.16
CA VAL A 45 15.57 -5.30 7.34
C VAL A 45 15.50 -4.65 5.97
N GLN A 46 14.73 -3.58 5.84
CA GLN A 46 14.47 -2.92 4.57
C GLN A 46 14.39 -1.41 4.73
N GLN A 47 14.81 -0.70 3.68
CA GLN A 47 14.62 0.74 3.59
C GLN A 47 13.29 1.00 2.86
N ILE A 48 12.37 1.69 3.51
CA ILE A 48 11.07 2.08 2.94
C ILE A 48 11.06 3.58 2.74
N THR A 49 10.58 4.04 1.59
CA THR A 49 10.32 5.46 1.35
C THR A 49 8.82 5.69 1.39
N ALA A 50 8.35 6.40 2.40
CA ALA A 50 6.96 6.79 2.55
C ALA A 50 6.70 8.13 1.87
N PHE A 51 5.54 8.23 1.23
CA PHE A 51 5.08 9.43 0.54
C PHE A 51 3.74 9.85 1.13
N TRP A 52 3.68 11.09 1.61
CA TRP A 52 2.48 11.76 2.06
C TRP A 52 2.34 13.10 1.34
N PRO A 53 1.16 13.74 1.36
CA PRO A 53 1.00 15.08 0.78
C PRO A 53 2.03 16.06 1.35
N GLY A 54 2.96 16.51 0.49
CA GLY A 54 4.03 17.44 0.85
C GLY A 54 5.17 16.88 1.72
N ARG A 55 5.20 15.56 2.00
CA ARG A 55 6.24 14.94 2.86
C ARG A 55 6.71 13.62 2.25
N LYS A 56 8.03 13.46 2.13
CA LYS A 56 8.69 12.22 1.71
C LYS A 56 9.71 11.86 2.78
N GLU A 57 9.65 10.65 3.31
CA GLU A 57 10.61 10.20 4.32
C GLU A 57 11.12 8.80 4.03
N THR A 58 12.40 8.62 4.29
CA THR A 58 13.05 7.33 4.24
C THR A 58 13.13 6.76 5.65
N LEU A 59 12.70 5.52 5.80
CA LEU A 59 12.61 4.78 7.04
C LEU A 59 13.45 3.52 6.94
N LEU A 60 14.13 3.17 8.03
CA LEU A 60 14.67 1.83 8.20
C LEU A 60 13.61 0.99 8.91
N CYS A 61 13.13 -0.06 8.26
CA CYS A 61 12.08 -0.91 8.79
C CYS A 61 12.60 -2.32 9.06
N VAL A 62 12.21 -2.89 10.18
CA VAL A 62 12.46 -4.28 10.54
C VAL A 62 11.12 -5.01 10.56
N LEU A 63 10.96 -5.97 9.65
CA LEU A 63 9.78 -6.80 9.49
C LEU A 63 10.04 -8.20 10.04
N GLU A 64 9.16 -8.68 10.92
CA GLU A 64 8.96 -10.08 11.23
C GLU A 64 7.61 -10.53 10.66
N LEU A 65 7.61 -11.61 9.90
CA LEU A 65 6.38 -12.24 9.44
C LEU A 65 6.45 -13.74 9.67
N ASP A 66 5.37 -14.31 10.19
CA ASP A 66 5.07 -15.73 10.14
C ASP A 66 3.55 -15.99 10.05
N LYS A 67 3.14 -17.24 10.25
CA LYS A 67 1.72 -17.65 10.23
C LYS A 67 0.89 -17.11 11.39
N GLN A 68 1.52 -16.54 12.42
CA GLN A 68 0.87 -16.04 13.62
C GLN A 68 0.70 -14.54 13.56
N ARG A 69 1.69 -13.81 13.06
CA ARG A 69 1.65 -12.34 13.04
C ARG A 69 2.52 -11.71 11.95
N ILE A 70 2.11 -10.52 11.54
CA ILE A 70 2.94 -9.51 10.89
C ILE A 70 3.38 -8.53 11.97
N ALA A 71 4.68 -8.26 12.10
CA ALA A 71 5.19 -7.24 13.01
C ALA A 71 6.24 -6.39 12.28
N ILE A 72 6.12 -5.07 12.36
CA ILE A 72 7.04 -4.16 11.68
C ILE A 72 7.33 -2.94 12.55
N ALA A 73 8.62 -2.70 12.78
CA ALA A 73 9.12 -1.50 13.44
C ALA A 73 9.69 -0.56 12.37
N GLY A 74 9.30 0.72 12.40
CA GLY A 74 9.84 1.76 11.53
C GLY A 74 10.68 2.74 12.32
N LEU A 75 11.90 2.99 11.83
CA LEU A 75 12.88 3.89 12.41
C LEU A 75 13.15 5.05 11.44
N SER A 76 13.44 6.23 11.97
CA SER A 76 14.00 7.32 11.16
C SER A 76 15.40 6.95 10.65
N SER A 77 15.96 7.75 9.74
CA SER A 77 17.36 7.63 9.30
C SER A 77 18.36 7.65 10.46
N ASP A 78 18.00 8.31 11.56
CA ASP A 78 18.84 8.51 12.73
C ASP A 78 18.61 7.43 13.81
N GLY A 79 17.77 6.43 13.51
CA GLY A 79 17.49 5.30 14.40
C GLY A 79 16.42 5.58 15.46
N ILE A 80 15.66 6.68 15.35
CA ILE A 80 14.56 6.98 16.28
C ILE A 80 13.36 6.09 15.92
N SER A 81 12.76 5.41 16.90
CA SER A 81 11.53 4.64 16.68
C SER A 81 10.36 5.57 16.35
N LEU A 82 9.79 5.39 15.17
CA LEU A 82 8.66 6.16 14.68
C LEU A 82 7.34 5.38 14.85
N PHE A 83 7.37 4.06 14.66
CA PHE A 83 6.24 3.21 14.98
C PHE A 83 6.66 1.77 15.27
N ASN A 84 5.84 1.06 16.04
CA ASN A 84 5.82 -0.40 16.15
C ASN A 84 4.41 -0.89 15.85
N LEU A 85 4.27 -1.70 14.81
CA LEU A 85 2.99 -2.21 14.32
C LEU A 85 2.99 -3.74 14.42
N SER A 86 1.90 -4.32 14.92
CA SER A 86 1.66 -5.76 14.83
C SER A 86 0.23 -6.06 14.43
N TYR A 87 0.05 -7.12 13.66
CA TYR A 87 -1.23 -7.63 13.18
C TYR A 87 -1.23 -9.16 13.26
N ASP A 88 -2.21 -9.74 13.95
CA ASP A 88 -2.34 -11.19 14.17
C ASP A 88 -3.39 -11.88 13.26
N GLY A 89 -3.94 -11.14 12.29
CA GLY A 89 -5.06 -11.60 11.47
C GLY A 89 -6.43 -11.14 11.96
N LYS A 90 -6.51 -10.47 13.12
CA LYS A 90 -7.76 -9.95 13.69
C LYS A 90 -7.60 -8.53 14.22
N VAL A 91 -6.53 -8.28 14.96
CA VAL A 91 -6.32 -7.04 15.69
C VAL A 91 -5.03 -6.39 15.23
N ILE A 92 -5.10 -5.08 14.96
CA ILE A 92 -3.93 -4.24 14.76
C ILE A 92 -3.57 -3.59 16.10
N THR A 93 -2.33 -3.74 16.52
CA THR A 93 -1.73 -2.96 17.61
C THR A 93 -0.70 -2.01 17.05
N LEU A 94 -0.79 -0.73 17.40
CA LEU A 94 0.10 0.31 16.94
C LEU A 94 0.60 1.14 18.11
N ASP A 95 1.92 1.22 18.25
CA ASP A 95 2.60 2.27 19.00
C ASP A 95 3.16 3.27 17.98
N LYS A 96 2.75 4.54 18.07
CA LYS A 96 3.02 5.57 17.07
C LYS A 96 3.67 6.79 17.73
N SER A 97 4.82 7.19 17.21
CA SER A 97 5.48 8.44 17.59
C SER A 97 4.70 9.66 17.10
N PRO A 98 4.64 10.75 17.91
CA PRO A 98 4.04 12.02 17.48
C PRO A 98 4.79 12.69 16.32
N LEU A 99 5.98 12.23 15.97
CA LEU A 99 6.76 12.75 14.83
C LEU A 99 6.18 12.33 13.46
N LEU A 100 5.36 11.28 13.43
CA LEU A 100 4.67 10.84 12.22
C LEU A 100 3.47 11.73 11.89
N PRO A 101 3.13 11.91 10.60
CA PRO A 101 1.98 12.71 10.22
C PRO A 101 0.66 12.10 10.73
N ALA A 102 -0.35 12.95 10.91
CA ALA A 102 -1.70 12.51 11.30
C ALA A 102 -2.29 11.49 10.31
N ALA A 103 -2.00 11.65 9.02
CA ALA A 103 -2.45 10.76 7.94
C ALA A 103 -1.80 9.36 7.94
N PHE A 104 -0.87 9.07 8.85
CA PHE A 104 -0.31 7.71 8.98
C PHE A 104 -1.39 6.74 9.45
N ALA A 105 -1.68 5.73 8.63
CA ALA A 105 -2.65 4.66 8.88
C ALA A 105 -1.95 3.29 8.77
N PRO A 106 -1.95 2.46 9.83
CA PRO A 106 -1.25 1.18 9.85
C PRO A 106 -1.80 0.14 8.87
N GLU A 107 -3.08 0.24 8.52
CA GLU A 107 -3.77 -0.69 7.61
C GLU A 107 -3.13 -0.69 6.22
N PHE A 108 -2.69 0.48 5.74
CA PHE A 108 -2.00 0.59 4.45
C PHE A 108 -0.65 -0.13 4.46
N ILE A 109 0.09 -0.08 5.57
CA ILE A 109 1.36 -0.81 5.69
C ILE A 109 1.10 -2.31 5.61
N ILE A 110 0.10 -2.82 6.32
CA ILE A 110 -0.27 -4.24 6.28
C ILE A 110 -0.67 -4.65 4.86
N LYS A 111 -1.48 -3.85 4.18
CA LYS A 111 -1.92 -4.11 2.80
C LYS A 111 -0.75 -4.08 1.80
N ASP A 112 0.16 -3.12 1.93
CA ASP A 112 1.36 -3.05 1.08
C ASP A 112 2.26 -4.27 1.29
N LEU A 113 2.42 -4.72 2.55
CA LEU A 113 3.14 -5.94 2.86
C LEU A 113 2.43 -7.16 2.26
N GLN A 114 1.12 -7.28 2.37
CA GLN A 114 0.36 -8.36 1.74
C GLN A 114 0.56 -8.35 0.23
N LEU A 115 0.41 -7.21 -0.42
CA LEU A 115 0.60 -7.07 -1.86
C LEU A 115 2.03 -7.45 -2.31
N ALA A 116 3.04 -7.08 -1.53
CA ALA A 116 4.44 -7.36 -1.84
C ALA A 116 4.81 -8.84 -1.68
N TYR A 117 4.10 -9.57 -0.83
CA TYR A 117 4.61 -10.83 -0.30
C TYR A 117 3.65 -12.01 -0.32
N TRP A 118 2.35 -11.79 -0.51
CA TRP A 118 1.40 -12.87 -0.63
C TRP A 118 1.38 -13.36 -2.06
N PRO A 119 1.24 -14.68 -2.27
CA PRO A 119 0.89 -15.17 -3.58
C PRO A 119 -0.49 -14.63 -3.98
N PRO A 120 -0.76 -14.36 -5.27
CA PRO A 120 -2.04 -13.79 -5.71
C PRO A 120 -3.29 -14.59 -5.31
N ALA A 121 -3.15 -15.88 -5.01
CA ALA A 121 -4.25 -16.75 -4.57
C ALA A 121 -4.65 -16.57 -3.10
N GLU A 122 -3.87 -15.82 -2.32
CA GLU A 122 -4.05 -15.66 -0.88
C GLU A 122 -4.34 -14.20 -0.47
N LEU A 123 -4.40 -13.29 -1.44
CA LEU A 123 -4.80 -11.88 -1.26
C LEU A 123 -6.30 -11.74 -0.99
#